data_AF-A0A851ADS9-F1
#
_entry.id   AF-A0A851ADS9-F1
#
_cell.length_a   1.000
_cell.length_b   1.000
_cell.length_c   1.000
_cell.angle_alpha   90.00
_cell.angle_beta   90.00
_cell.angle_gamma   90.00
#
_symmetry.space_group_name_H-M   'P 1'
#
loop_
_entity.id
_entity.type
_entity.pdbx_description
1 polymer ?
#
loop_
_entity_poly.entity_id
_entity_poly.type
_entity_poly.pdbx_seq_one_letter_code
_entity_poly.pdbx_strand_id
1 'polypeptide(L)'
;KHASGKNSSQPNLQAWGNVGTTPKSKWKKLEYSASSDDPCTICHDELSRDSCELECGHRFHRECIRTWLKQHSSTCPICRVHALLPEDFPELPARNKH
;
A
#
# COMPACT_ATOMS: atom_id res chain seq x y z
N LYS A 1 -11.49 3.38 -67.13
CA LYS A 1 -12.02 2.45 -66.10
C LYS A 1 -11.03 2.38 -64.95
N HIS A 2 -11.39 3.18 -63.93
CA HIS A 2 -11.11 3.09 -62.50
C HIS A 2 -9.66 3.04 -61.98
N ALA A 3 -9.45 3.98 -61.07
CA ALA A 3 -8.24 4.32 -60.33
C ALA A 3 -7.76 3.19 -59.41
N SER A 4 -6.44 3.10 -59.28
CA SER A 4 -5.78 2.26 -58.28
C SER A 4 -6.18 2.67 -56.86
N GLY A 5 -6.45 1.64 -56.06
CA GLY A 5 -6.98 1.73 -54.71
C GLY A 5 -6.06 2.44 -53.73
N LYS A 6 -6.70 3.15 -52.80
CA LYS A 6 -6.09 3.67 -51.58
C LYS A 6 -6.56 2.76 -50.44
N ASN A 7 -5.73 1.79 -50.05
CA ASN A 7 -5.87 1.12 -48.76
C ASN A 7 -5.21 2.00 -47.69
N SER A 8 -6.05 2.74 -46.97
CA SER A 8 -5.67 3.36 -45.71
C SER A 8 -5.63 2.29 -44.62
N SER A 9 -4.46 2.05 -44.04
CA SER A 9 -4.25 1.85 -42.59
C SER A 9 -2.88 1.23 -42.36
N GLN A 10 -1.93 2.03 -41.88
CA GLN A 10 -1.33 1.73 -40.58
C GLN A 10 -0.59 2.96 -40.01
N PRO A 11 -0.57 3.07 -38.67
CA PRO A 11 -0.35 4.32 -37.96
C PRO A 11 1.11 4.71 -37.93
N ASN A 12 1.33 5.99 -38.19
CA ASN A 12 2.57 6.70 -37.98
C ASN A 12 3.00 6.59 -36.51
N LEU A 13 3.96 5.70 -36.21
CA LEU A 13 4.66 5.62 -34.94
C LEU A 13 5.53 6.86 -34.79
N GLN A 14 4.92 7.98 -34.38
CA GLN A 14 5.65 9.20 -34.06
C GLN A 14 6.38 8.97 -32.74
N ALA A 15 7.71 8.93 -32.83
CA ALA A 15 8.64 8.84 -31.72
C ALA A 15 8.27 9.84 -30.60
N TRP A 16 8.29 9.38 -29.35
CA TRP A 16 8.27 10.16 -28.11
C TRP A 16 8.77 11.61 -28.30
N GLY A 17 7.80 12.53 -28.42
CA GLY A 17 8.06 13.94 -28.67
C GLY A 17 8.69 14.61 -27.44
N ASN A 18 9.61 15.53 -27.71
CA ASN A 18 10.23 16.37 -26.69
C ASN A 18 9.15 17.17 -25.94
N VAL A 19 9.07 16.95 -24.62
CA VAL A 19 8.16 17.65 -23.70
C VAL A 19 8.60 19.11 -23.52
N GLY A 20 8.27 19.94 -24.50
CA GLY A 20 8.40 21.39 -24.44
C GLY A 20 7.16 22.03 -23.81
N THR A 21 7.37 22.71 -22.69
CA THR A 21 6.51 23.76 -22.11
C THR A 21 5.08 23.36 -21.72
N THR A 22 4.93 22.76 -20.53
CA THR A 22 3.67 22.85 -19.78
C THR A 22 3.63 24.19 -19.01
N PRO A 23 2.51 24.93 -19.01
CA PRO A 23 2.34 26.11 -18.16
C PRO A 23 2.46 25.67 -16.70
N LYS A 24 3.23 26.43 -15.92
CA LYS A 24 3.51 26.15 -14.50
C LYS A 24 2.24 26.30 -13.67
N SER A 25 1.41 25.26 -13.68
CA SER A 25 0.42 25.02 -12.65
C SER A 25 1.12 25.18 -11.31
N LYS A 26 0.73 26.19 -10.57
CA LYS A 26 1.26 26.48 -9.23
C LYS A 26 0.47 25.58 -8.29
N TRP A 27 0.81 24.29 -8.27
CA TRP A 27 0.17 23.31 -7.39
C TRP A 27 0.33 23.84 -5.97
N LYS A 28 -0.77 24.33 -5.41
CA LYS A 28 -0.83 24.85 -4.06
C LYS A 28 -0.60 23.62 -3.17
N LYS A 29 0.60 23.49 -2.62
CA LYS A 29 0.87 22.59 -1.51
C LYS A 29 -0.05 23.07 -0.39
N LEU A 30 -1.22 22.45 -0.28
CA LEU A 30 -2.04 22.56 0.91
C LEU A 30 -1.18 21.96 2.00
N GLU A 31 -0.73 22.82 2.91
CA GLU A 31 -0.01 22.44 4.11
C GLU A 31 -1.01 21.61 4.93
N TYR A 32 -1.09 20.32 4.62
CA TYR A 32 -1.76 19.35 5.45
C TYR A 32 -0.89 19.24 6.70
N SER A 33 -1.30 19.98 7.72
CA SER A 33 -0.72 19.89 9.07
C SER A 33 -0.61 18.42 9.38
N ALA A 34 0.62 17.93 9.52
CA ALA A 34 0.93 16.55 9.88
C ALA A 34 0.46 16.31 11.31
N SER A 35 -0.86 16.20 11.49
CA SER A 35 -1.46 15.59 12.65
C SER A 35 -0.82 14.22 12.73
N SER A 36 -0.01 14.02 13.78
CA SER A 36 0.86 12.84 13.94
C SER A 36 0.10 11.55 14.28
N ASP A 37 -1.13 11.44 13.79
CA ASP A 37 -1.96 10.24 13.90
C ASP A 37 -2.27 9.75 12.48
N ASP A 38 -1.40 8.85 11.98
CA ASP A 38 -1.65 8.17 10.72
C ASP A 38 -2.84 7.22 10.93
N PRO A 39 -3.95 7.33 10.19
CA PRO A 39 -5.13 6.52 10.43
C PRO A 39 -4.83 5.03 10.17
N CYS A 40 -5.57 4.14 10.82
CA CYS A 40 -5.43 2.71 10.59
C CYS A 40 -5.80 2.37 9.15
N THR A 41 -4.86 1.89 8.33
CA THR A 41 -5.12 1.63 6.90
C THR A 41 -6.02 0.42 6.63
N ILE A 42 -6.44 -0.31 7.67
CA ILE A 42 -7.31 -1.49 7.55
C ILE A 42 -8.79 -1.07 7.62
N CYS A 43 -9.13 -0.19 8.58
CA CYS A 43 -10.50 0.31 8.78
C CYS A 43 -10.70 1.78 8.38
N HIS A 44 -9.61 2.49 8.05
CA HIS A 44 -9.56 3.92 7.73
C HIS A 44 -10.06 4.85 8.86
N ASP A 45 -9.90 4.44 10.11
CA ASP A 45 -10.31 5.19 11.31
C ASP A 45 -9.10 5.62 12.16
N GLU A 46 -9.31 6.56 13.09
CA GLU A 46 -8.26 7.16 13.93
C GLU A 46 -7.63 6.11 14.86
N LEU A 47 -6.30 6.12 15.01
CA LEU A 47 -5.63 5.16 15.89
C LEU A 47 -5.98 5.47 17.35
N SER A 48 -6.86 4.66 17.92
CA SER A 48 -7.19 4.72 19.35
C SER A 48 -5.96 4.37 20.22
N ARG A 49 -6.08 4.60 21.53
CA ARG A 49 -5.05 4.19 22.52
C ARG A 49 -4.61 2.73 22.42
N ASP A 50 -5.42 1.86 21.82
CA ASP A 50 -5.12 0.46 21.59
C ASP A 50 -4.53 0.19 20.19
N SER A 51 -3.57 1.04 19.78
CA SER A 51 -2.77 0.81 18.57
C SER A 51 -1.67 -0.22 18.83
N CYS A 52 -1.41 -1.04 17.84
CA CYS A 52 -0.33 -2.01 17.77
C CYS A 52 0.66 -1.54 16.71
N GLU A 53 1.91 -1.39 17.10
CA GLU A 53 3.01 -1.17 16.16
C GLU A 53 3.65 -2.52 15.82
N LEU A 54 3.79 -2.80 14.53
CA LEU A 54 4.51 -3.97 14.04
C LEU A 54 6.02 -3.73 14.05
N GLU A 55 6.82 -4.79 13.96
CA GLU A 55 8.30 -4.69 13.88
C GLU A 55 8.80 -3.89 12.66
N CYS A 56 7.95 -3.71 11.66
CA CYS A 56 8.23 -2.86 10.50
C CYS A 56 7.98 -1.35 10.74
N GLY A 57 7.52 -0.95 11.93
CA GLY A 57 7.24 0.44 12.31
C GLY A 57 5.85 0.96 11.89
N HIS A 58 4.97 0.10 11.38
CA HIS A 58 3.61 0.50 10.97
C HIS A 58 2.61 0.27 12.10
N ARG A 59 1.68 1.21 12.27
CA ARG A 59 0.69 1.22 13.37
C ARG A 59 -0.72 0.92 12.86
N PHE A 60 -1.42 0.04 13.55
CA PHE A 60 -2.80 -0.39 13.24
C PHE A 60 -3.57 -0.57 14.55
N HIS A 61 -4.90 -0.68 14.53
CA HIS A 61 -5.61 -1.17 15.72
C HIS A 61 -5.25 -2.63 16.00
N ARG A 62 -5.09 -3.00 17.29
CA ARG A 62 -4.84 -4.40 17.68
C ARG A 62 -5.84 -5.37 17.06
N GLU A 63 -7.12 -5.03 17.06
CA GLU A 63 -8.17 -5.88 16.49
C GLU A 63 -8.08 -6.00 14.97
N CYS A 64 -7.80 -4.89 14.28
CA CYS A 64 -7.65 -4.86 12.82
C CYS A 64 -6.48 -5.72 12.38
N ILE A 65 -5.30 -5.54 12.98
CA ILE A 65 -4.12 -6.33 12.61
C ILE A 65 -4.29 -7.80 13.01
N ARG A 66 -4.87 -8.10 14.18
CA ARG A 66 -5.15 -9.48 14.60
C ARG A 66 -6.06 -10.20 13.60
N THR A 67 -7.13 -9.54 13.17
CA THR A 67 -8.06 -10.10 12.18
C THR A 67 -7.38 -10.30 10.83
N TRP A 68 -6.56 -9.33 10.40
CA TRP A 68 -5.78 -9.45 9.17
C TRP A 68 -4.81 -10.64 9.18
N LEU A 69 -4.03 -10.81 10.25
CA LEU A 69 -3.08 -11.90 10.38
C LEU A 69 -3.78 -13.26 10.42
N LYS A 70 -4.96 -13.33 11.05
CA LYS A 70 -5.76 -14.56 11.14
C LYS A 70 -6.47 -14.92 9.83
N GLN A 71 -6.97 -13.92 9.09
CA GLN A 71 -7.87 -14.15 7.95
C GLN A 71 -7.16 -14.12 6.60
N HIS A 72 -6.10 -13.32 6.47
CA HIS A 72 -5.44 -13.04 5.19
C HIS A 72 -4.00 -13.55 5.14
N SER A 73 -3.11 -12.99 5.96
CA SER A 73 -1.68 -13.29 5.91
C SER A 73 -0.97 -12.74 7.12
N SER A 74 0.02 -13.47 7.65
CA SER A 74 0.92 -13.04 8.72
C SER A 74 1.94 -11.97 8.27
N THR A 75 1.50 -11.00 7.47
CA THR A 75 2.34 -9.95 6.87
C THR A 75 1.67 -8.57 7.01
N CYS A 76 2.49 -7.52 7.11
CA CYS A 76 2.03 -6.14 7.18
C CYS A 76 1.29 -5.74 5.88
N PRO A 77 0.10 -5.12 5.95
CA PRO A 77 -0.64 -4.69 4.77
C PRO A 77 0.06 -3.57 3.96
N ILE A 78 0.98 -2.84 4.58
CA ILE A 78 1.68 -1.70 3.95
C ILE A 78 2.97 -2.15 3.26
N CYS A 79 3.84 -2.87 3.96
CA CYS A 79 5.18 -3.22 3.47
C CYS A 79 5.38 -4.72 3.22
N ARG A 80 4.39 -5.56 3.54
CA ARG A 80 4.43 -7.04 3.41
C ARG A 80 5.54 -7.73 4.22
N VAL A 81 6.18 -7.01 5.14
CA VAL A 81 7.11 -7.61 6.11
C VAL A 81 6.33 -8.53 7.04
N HIS A 82 6.91 -9.68 7.40
CA HIS A 82 6.29 -10.61 8.33
C HIS A 82 6.01 -9.94 9.67
N ALA A 83 4.80 -10.15 10.16
CA ALA A 83 4.30 -9.57 11.39
C ALA A 83 3.98 -10.72 12.33
N LEU A 84 4.80 -10.88 13.37
CA LEU A 84 4.58 -11.85 14.42
C LEU A 84 3.95 -11.12 15.61
N LEU A 85 2.72 -11.48 15.97
CA LEU A 85 2.18 -11.06 17.26
C LEU A 85 2.72 -12.00 18.34
N PRO A 86 3.12 -11.49 19.53
CA PRO A 86 3.60 -12.31 20.64
C PRO A 86 2.60 -13.39 21.07
N GLU A 87 1.30 -13.17 20.80
CA GLU A 87 0.22 -14.11 21.13
C GLU A 87 0.19 -15.35 20.22
N ASP A 88 0.84 -15.35 19.05
CA ASP A 88 0.80 -16.47 18.09
C ASP A 88 1.79 -17.60 18.43
N PHE A 89 2.70 -17.37 19.38
CA PHE A 89 3.59 -18.39 19.93
C PHE A 89 3.13 -18.78 21.34
N PRO A 90 2.17 -19.73 21.50
CA PRO A 90 1.93 -20.33 22.80
C PRO A 90 3.24 -21.01 23.24
N GLU A 91 3.76 -20.62 24.41
CA GLU A 91 4.95 -21.25 24.98
C GLU A 91 4.78 -22.77 24.94
N LEU A 92 5.59 -23.44 24.13
CA LEU A 92 5.53 -24.89 24.03
C LEU A 92 5.97 -25.45 25.38
N PRO A 93 5.19 -26.36 26.00
CA PRO A 93 5.57 -26.93 27.28
C PRO A 93 6.94 -27.59 27.13
N ALA A 94 7.87 -27.21 28.01
CA ALA A 94 9.22 -27.74 28.02
C ALA A 94 9.15 -29.26 27.97
N ARG A 95 9.66 -29.86 26.89
CA ARG A 95 9.62 -31.31 26.70
C ARG A 95 10.38 -31.97 27.86
N ASN A 96 9.66 -32.50 28.83
CA ASN A 96 10.24 -33.34 29.88
C ASN A 96 10.86 -34.57 29.21
N LYS A 97 12.19 -34.57 29.19
CA LYS A 97 13.02 -35.72 28.85
C LYS A 97 12.97 -36.68 30.04
N HIS A 98 12.34 -37.84 29.83
CA HIS A 98 12.39 -38.99 30.74
C HIS A 98 13.72 -39.72 30.58
#